data_AF-A0A7J6VU38-F1
#
_entry.id   AF-A0A7J6VU38-F1
#
_cell.length_a   1.000
_cell.length_b   1.000
_cell.length_c   1.000
_cell.angle_alpha   90.00
_cell.angle_beta   90.00
_cell.angle_gamma   90.00
#
_symmetry.space_group_name_H-M   'P 1'
#
loop_
_entity.id
_entity.type
_entity.pdbx_description
1 polymer ?
#
loop_
_entity_poly.entity_id
_entity_poly.type
_entity_poly.pdbx_seq_one_letter_code
_entity_poly.pdbx_strand_id
1 'polypeptide(L)'
;MPSGILEVELINGQKLKSGDFFSKVDAYCIVRYGNHSARSNNARNQGSTPTWNQTFKFDVEYSPTDADDKHKIAITIMDEDLITADDELGSFEIDGKRIISMSMRSGSKEWNQDTYNVLRRNGKNNGEIRVGIRFMSN
;
A
#
# COMPACT_ATOMS: atom_id res chain seq x y z
N MET A 1 -2.92 21.92 14.73
CA MET A 1 -3.55 20.74 14.10
C MET A 1 -2.90 19.52 14.74
N PRO A 2 -3.65 18.47 15.12
CA PRO A 2 -3.04 17.25 15.59
C PRO A 2 -2.17 16.66 14.47
N SER A 3 -0.91 16.41 14.80
CA SER A 3 0.07 15.79 13.91
C SER A 3 0.46 14.42 14.45
N GLY A 4 0.90 13.53 13.57
CA GLY A 4 1.37 12.22 13.97
C GLY A 4 2.02 11.48 12.82
N ILE A 5 2.34 10.22 13.06
CA ILE A 5 3.01 9.35 12.11
C ILE A 5 2.00 8.31 11.61
N LEU A 6 1.79 8.29 10.30
CA LEU A 6 1.07 7.21 9.62
C LEU A 6 2.06 6.14 9.21
N GLU A 7 1.89 4.94 9.75
CA GLU A 7 2.66 3.77 9.40
C GLU A 7 1.86 2.88 8.45
N VAL A 8 2.47 2.52 7.33
CA VAL A 8 1.90 1.63 6.31
C VAL A 8 2.82 0.44 6.16
N GLU A 9 2.38 -0.73 6.60
CA GLU A 9 3.09 -2.00 6.52
C GLU A 9 2.59 -2.81 5.32
N LEU A 10 3.48 -3.07 4.37
CA LEU A 10 3.25 -4.03 3.30
C LEU A 10 3.63 -5.42 3.80
N ILE A 11 2.63 -6.29 3.96
CA ILE A 11 2.85 -7.63 4.51
C ILE A 11 3.16 -8.58 3.35
N ASN A 12 2.14 -9.00 2.62
CA ASN A 12 2.27 -9.96 1.52
C ASN A 12 1.17 -9.81 0.46
N GLY A 13 1.49 -10.20 -0.77
CA GLY A 13 0.57 -10.39 -1.88
C GLY A 13 0.06 -11.83 -1.95
N GLN A 14 -1.14 -12.01 -2.48
CA GLN A 14 -1.76 -13.31 -2.71
C GLN A 14 -2.40 -13.35 -4.08
N LYS A 15 -2.15 -14.45 -4.81
CA LYS A 15 -2.72 -14.70 -6.14
C LYS A 15 -2.43 -13.58 -7.14
N LEU A 16 -1.28 -12.91 -6.99
CA LEU A 16 -0.83 -11.92 -7.95
C LEU A 16 -0.45 -12.65 -9.23
N LYS A 17 -1.18 -12.39 -10.31
CA LYS A 17 -0.87 -12.97 -11.62
C LYS A 17 0.07 -12.02 -12.34
N SER A 18 1.28 -12.46 -12.66
CA SER A 18 2.06 -11.87 -13.74
C SER A 18 1.53 -12.38 -15.08
N GLY A 19 1.89 -11.69 -16.17
CA GLY A 19 1.51 -12.13 -17.52
C GLY A 19 2.02 -13.53 -17.86
N ASP A 20 3.13 -13.94 -17.25
CA ASP A 20 3.76 -15.23 -17.49
C ASP A 20 3.60 -16.17 -16.29
N PHE A 21 2.79 -17.21 -16.49
CA PHE A 21 2.42 -18.25 -15.52
C PHE A 21 3.62 -19.02 -14.90
N PHE A 22 4.84 -18.73 -15.33
CA PHE A 22 6.10 -19.37 -14.93
C PHE A 22 7.27 -18.39 -14.71
N SER A 23 7.09 -17.07 -14.89
CA SER A 23 8.19 -16.12 -14.74
C SER A 23 8.45 -15.77 -13.26
N LYS A 24 9.72 -15.47 -12.98
CA LYS A 24 10.19 -14.99 -11.68
C LYS A 24 9.72 -13.55 -11.52
N VAL A 25 8.55 -13.38 -10.91
CA VAL A 25 7.99 -12.06 -10.60
C VAL A 25 8.86 -11.41 -9.52
N ASP A 26 9.44 -10.26 -9.84
CA ASP A 26 10.24 -9.44 -8.93
C ASP A 26 9.39 -8.24 -8.48
N ALA A 27 8.25 -8.56 -7.84
CA ALA A 27 7.25 -7.56 -7.50
C ALA A 27 7.73 -6.56 -6.43
N TYR A 28 7.52 -5.28 -6.70
CA TYR A 28 7.72 -4.21 -5.73
C TYR A 28 6.47 -3.31 -5.66
N CYS A 29 6.32 -2.63 -4.54
CA CYS A 29 5.19 -1.75 -4.28
C CYS A 29 5.67 -0.31 -4.17
N ILE A 30 4.86 0.61 -4.67
CA ILE A 30 5.02 2.05 -4.52
C ILE A 30 3.86 2.52 -3.65
N VAL A 31 4.16 3.02 -2.45
CA VAL A 31 3.19 3.62 -1.54
C VAL A 31 3.26 5.13 -1.72
N ARG A 32 2.13 5.76 -2.01
CA ARG A 32 1.99 7.21 -2.16
C ARG A 32 1.01 7.75 -1.12
N TYR A 33 1.41 8.82 -0.47
CA TYR A 33 0.59 9.56 0.49
C TYR A 33 0.80 11.05 0.29
N GLY A 34 -0.24 11.77 -0.15
CA GLY A 34 -0.12 13.16 -0.57
C GLY A 34 0.98 13.35 -1.62
N ASN A 35 1.98 14.19 -1.31
CA ASN A 35 3.13 14.46 -2.18
C ASN A 35 4.33 13.52 -1.93
N HIS A 36 4.22 12.61 -0.96
CA HIS A 36 5.28 11.67 -0.61
C HIS A 36 5.06 10.33 -1.31
N SER A 37 6.13 9.75 -1.83
CA SER A 37 6.14 8.41 -2.40
C SER A 37 7.32 7.61 -1.88
N ALA A 38 7.08 6.35 -1.52
CA ALA A 38 8.10 5.43 -1.07
C ALA A 38 7.99 4.10 -1.85
N ARG A 39 9.15 3.53 -2.20
CA ARG A 39 9.26 2.26 -2.93
C ARG A 39 9.68 1.15 -1.96
N SER A 40 9.07 -0.03 -2.07
CA SER A 40 9.48 -1.22 -1.34
C SER A 40 10.67 -1.92 -1.97
N ASN A 41 11.27 -2.81 -1.20
CA ASN A 41 12.18 -3.81 -1.70
C ASN A 41 11.46 -4.71 -2.71
N ASN A 42 12.21 -5.26 -3.66
CA ASN A 42 11.71 -6.23 -4.61
C ASN A 42 11.57 -7.59 -3.93
N ALA A 43 10.39 -8.19 -4.01
CA ALA A 43 10.12 -9.54 -3.52
C ALA A 43 10.62 -10.58 -4.55
N ARG A 44 11.94 -10.65 -4.73
CA ARG A 44 12.54 -11.41 -5.83
C ARG A 44 12.32 -12.91 -5.70
N ASN A 45 12.01 -13.57 -6.82
CA ASN A 45 11.79 -15.02 -6.91
C ASN A 45 10.69 -15.58 -5.97
N GLN A 46 9.70 -14.77 -5.58
CA GLN A 46 8.62 -15.24 -4.68
C GLN A 46 7.33 -15.65 -5.41
N GLY A 47 7.27 -15.47 -6.73
CA GLY A 47 6.15 -15.91 -7.56
C GLY A 47 4.85 -15.15 -7.26
N SER A 48 3.72 -15.88 -7.21
CA SER A 48 2.38 -15.28 -7.05
C SER A 48 2.00 -14.86 -5.63
N THR A 49 2.89 -15.10 -4.66
CA THR A 49 2.70 -14.75 -3.24
C THR A 49 3.91 -14.00 -2.67
N PRO A 50 4.27 -12.81 -3.22
CA PRO A 50 5.40 -12.03 -2.73
C PRO A 50 5.16 -11.53 -1.31
N THR A 51 6.22 -11.50 -0.51
CA THR A 51 6.24 -11.01 0.86
C THR A 51 7.25 -9.87 0.95
N TRP A 52 6.78 -8.71 1.41
CA TRP A 52 7.60 -7.51 1.57
C TRP A 52 8.02 -7.30 3.02
N ASN A 53 7.09 -7.50 3.97
CA ASN A 53 7.27 -7.22 5.41
C ASN A 53 8.00 -5.88 5.64
N GLN A 54 7.55 -4.83 4.95
CA GLN A 54 8.20 -3.53 4.96
C GLN A 54 7.24 -2.44 5.41
N THR A 55 7.68 -1.64 6.37
CA THR A 55 6.89 -0.54 6.94
C THR A 55 7.41 0.80 6.47
N PHE A 56 6.50 1.63 5.98
CA PHE A 56 6.73 3.02 5.60
C PHE A 56 6.12 3.93 6.66
N LYS A 57 6.75 5.10 6.85
CA LYS A 57 6.30 6.11 7.80
C LYS A 57 6.13 7.42 7.07
N PHE A 58 4.99 8.06 7.28
CA PHE A 58 4.66 9.36 6.70
C PHE A 58 4.25 10.31 7.82
N ASP A 59 4.79 11.52 7.79
CA ASP A 59 4.32 12.60 8.66
C ASP A 59 2.96 13.09 8.19
N VAL A 60 2.00 13.14 9.12
CA VAL A 60 0.61 13.50 8.82
C VAL A 60 0.15 14.61 9.74
N GLU A 61 -0.35 15.67 9.12
CA GLU A 61 -1.14 16.71 9.78
C GLU A 61 -2.61 16.50 9.45
N TYR A 62 -3.43 16.26 10.47
CA TYR A 62 -4.86 16.03 10.31
C TYR A 62 -5.65 17.24 10.77
N SER A 63 -6.60 17.66 9.94
CA SER A 63 -7.68 18.58 10.29
C SER A 63 -9.03 17.93 10.01
N PRO A 64 -10.04 18.09 10.89
CA PRO A 64 -11.41 17.67 10.59
C PRO A 64 -11.99 18.31 9.31
N THR A 65 -11.44 19.46 8.90
CA THR A 65 -11.82 20.19 7.68
C THR A 65 -11.00 19.78 6.46
N ASP A 66 -10.10 18.81 6.59
CA ASP A 66 -9.31 18.32 5.46
C ASP A 66 -10.23 17.63 4.44
N ALA A 67 -9.97 17.93 3.17
CA ALA A 67 -10.63 17.28 2.06
C ALA A 67 -10.40 15.76 2.11
N ASP A 68 -11.38 14.99 1.65
CA ASP A 68 -11.36 13.52 1.75
C ASP A 68 -10.21 12.88 0.95
N ASP A 69 -9.70 13.57 -0.07
CA ASP A 69 -8.57 13.15 -0.89
C ASP A 69 -7.21 13.35 -0.20
N LYS A 70 -7.09 14.26 0.76
CA LYS A 70 -5.82 14.62 1.41
C LYS A 70 -5.17 13.43 2.13
N HIS A 71 -5.96 12.53 2.69
CA HIS A 71 -5.49 11.39 3.48
C HIS A 71 -5.58 10.06 2.73
N LYS A 72 -5.66 10.09 1.40
CA LYS A 72 -5.62 8.89 0.58
C LYS A 72 -4.22 8.29 0.54
N ILE A 73 -4.17 6.97 0.67
CA ILE A 73 -2.95 6.17 0.51
C ILE A 73 -3.13 5.39 -0.80
N ALA A 74 -2.36 5.72 -1.83
CA ALA A 74 -2.38 4.98 -3.09
C ALA A 74 -1.22 3.98 -3.09
N ILE A 75 -1.53 2.71 -3.36
CA ILE A 75 -0.53 1.64 -3.44
C ILE A 75 -0.57 1.07 -4.86
N THR A 76 0.57 1.07 -5.51
CA THR A 76 0.76 0.52 -6.86
C THR A 76 1.76 -0.62 -6.79
N ILE A 77 1.42 -1.76 -7.37
CA ILE A 77 2.27 -2.93 -7.45
C ILE A 77 2.80 -3.03 -8.87
N MET A 78 4.12 -3.12 -8.97
CA MET A 78 4.88 -3.16 -10.20
C MET A 78 5.67 -4.46 -10.25
N ASP A 79 5.83 -5.03 -11.44
CA ASP A 79 6.81 -6.08 -11.70
C ASP A 79 8.10 -5.43 -12.23
N GLU A 80 9.24 -5.64 -11.57
CA GLU A 80 10.53 -5.18 -12.09
C GLU A 80 11.01 -6.19 -13.13
N ASP A 81 10.81 -5.88 -14.40
CA ASP A 81 11.36 -6.66 -15.50
C ASP A 81 12.74 -6.13 -15.89
N LEU A 82 13.70 -7.04 -16.07
CA LEU A 82 15.07 -6.68 -16.44
C LEU A 82 15.23 -6.28 -17.92
N ILE A 83 14.21 -6.49 -18.77
CA ILE A 83 14.33 -6.44 -20.24
C ILE A 83 13.20 -5.62 -20.89
N THR A 84 12.00 -5.63 -20.31
CA THR A 84 10.81 -4.90 -20.78
C THR A 84 10.53 -3.69 -19.88
N ALA A 85 9.66 -2.77 -20.33
CA ALA A 85 9.17 -1.71 -19.45
C ALA A 85 8.45 -2.33 -18.25
N ASP A 86 8.72 -1.86 -17.04
CA ASP A 86 8.07 -2.36 -15.82
C ASP A 86 6.55 -2.43 -15.98
N ASP A 87 6.00 -3.62 -15.80
CA ASP A 87 4.57 -3.87 -15.94
C ASP A 87 3.83 -3.55 -14.64
N GLU A 88 2.81 -2.70 -14.74
CA GLU A 88 1.91 -2.42 -13.63
C GLU A 88 1.00 -3.62 -13.39
N LEU A 89 1.25 -4.36 -12.30
CA LEU A 89 0.41 -5.49 -11.87
C LEU A 89 -0.95 -5.01 -11.34
N GLY A 90 -1.00 -3.79 -10.81
CA GLY A 90 -2.23 -3.10 -10.48
C GLY A 90 -2.08 -2.10 -9.35
N SER A 91 -3.16 -1.42 -9.02
CA SER A 91 -3.19 -0.37 -8.01
C SER A 91 -4.51 -0.37 -7.26
N PHE A 92 -4.49 0.25 -6.08
CA PHE A 92 -5.65 0.48 -5.24
C PHE A 92 -5.42 1.68 -4.34
N GLU A 93 -6.51 2.26 -3.87
CA GLU A 93 -6.50 3.40 -2.94
C GLU A 93 -7.15 3.00 -1.63
N ILE A 94 -6.59 3.49 -0.53
CA ILE A 94 -7.12 3.31 0.81
C ILE A 94 -7.44 4.69 1.38
N ASP A 95 -8.64 4.83 1.93
CA ASP A 95 -9.02 6.01 2.69
C ASP A 95 -8.44 5.94 4.11
N GLY A 96 -7.31 6.63 4.30
CA GLY A 96 -6.64 6.76 5.60
C GLY A 96 -7.38 7.67 6.58
N LYS A 97 -8.31 8.53 6.13
CA LYS A 97 -9.02 9.50 6.99
C LYS A 97 -9.80 8.78 8.08
N ARG A 98 -10.44 7.66 7.74
CA ARG A 98 -11.19 6.85 8.70
C ARG A 98 -10.27 6.27 9.77
N ILE A 99 -9.11 5.76 9.39
CA ILE A 99 -8.14 5.16 10.32
C ILE A 99 -7.55 6.23 11.24
N ILE A 100 -7.12 7.36 10.68
CA ILE A 100 -6.57 8.49 11.43
C ILE A 100 -7.61 9.03 12.43
N SER A 101 -8.84 9.29 11.99
CA SER A 101 -9.89 9.82 12.86
C SER A 101 -10.29 8.86 13.99
N MET A 102 -10.32 7.54 13.71
CA MET A 102 -10.56 6.53 14.73
C MET A 102 -9.41 6.47 15.75
N SER A 103 -8.16 6.46 15.29
CA SER A 103 -6.99 6.47 16.18
C SER A 103 -6.92 7.73 17.03
N MET A 104 -7.25 8.90 16.47
CA MET A 104 -7.31 10.16 17.24
C MET A 104 -8.42 10.18 18.30
N ARG A 105 -9.58 9.57 18.01
CA ARG A 105 -10.72 9.54 18.94
C ARG A 105 -10.55 8.52 20.06
N SER A 106 -10.03 7.33 19.73
CA SER A 106 -9.88 6.22 20.67
C SER A 106 -8.53 6.17 21.37
N GLY A 107 -7.52 6.88 20.84
CA GLY A 107 -6.13 6.72 21.26
C GLY A 107 -5.52 5.36 20.86
N SER A 108 -6.21 4.55 20.06
CA SER A 108 -5.74 3.22 19.67
C SER A 108 -4.56 3.31 18.71
N LYS A 109 -3.50 2.57 19.08
CA LYS A 109 -2.29 2.34 18.28
C LYS A 109 -2.26 0.92 17.71
N GLU A 110 -3.43 0.33 17.52
CA GLU A 110 -3.55 -0.99 16.91
C GLU A 110 -3.34 -0.92 15.40
N TRP A 111 -2.82 -2.01 14.85
CA TRP A 111 -2.69 -2.17 13.41
C TRP A 111 -4.05 -2.50 12.80
N ASN A 112 -4.48 -1.69 11.85
CA ASN A 112 -5.58 -2.05 10.97
C ASN A 112 -5.02 -2.87 9.80
N GLN A 113 -4.94 -4.18 9.97
CA GLN A 113 -4.52 -5.11 8.93
C GLN A 113 -5.72 -5.57 8.13
N ASP A 114 -5.73 -5.20 6.85
CA ASP A 114 -6.80 -5.59 5.94
C ASP A 114 -6.24 -6.09 4.61
N THR A 115 -7.09 -6.79 3.87
CA THR A 115 -6.76 -7.32 2.55
C THR A 115 -7.44 -6.48 1.48
N TYR A 116 -6.66 -5.98 0.53
CA TYR A 116 -7.12 -5.11 -0.53
C TYR A 116 -6.99 -5.80 -1.89
N ASN A 117 -8.03 -5.68 -2.72
CA ASN A 117 -8.02 -6.17 -4.09
C ASN A 117 -7.12 -5.29 -4.95
N VAL A 118 -6.23 -5.93 -5.70
CA VAL A 118 -5.34 -5.26 -6.64
C VAL A 118 -6.06 -5.21 -7.99
N LEU A 119 -6.35 -4.00 -8.48
CA LEU A 119 -7.04 -3.82 -9.74
C LEU A 119 -6.04 -3.43 -10.83
N ARG A 120 -6.06 -4.12 -11.97
CA ARG A 120 -5.30 -3.66 -13.15
C ARG A 120 -5.96 -2.40 -13.74
N ARG A 121 -5.24 -1.72 -14.63
CA ARG A 121 -5.78 -0.61 -15.44
C ARG A 121 -7.07 -0.92 -16.19
N ASN A 122 -7.33 -2.19 -16.52
CA ASN A 122 -8.58 -2.63 -17.18
C ASN A 122 -9.74 -2.94 -16.21
N GLY A 123 -9.57 -2.67 -14.90
CA GLY A 123 -10.55 -2.96 -13.86
C GLY A 123 -10.66 -4.43 -13.44
N LYS A 124 -9.87 -5.34 -14.03
CA LYS A 124 -9.85 -6.74 -13.61
C LYS A 124 -9.03 -6.90 -12.34
N ASN A 125 -9.54 -7.72 -11.43
CA ASN A 125 -8.85 -8.14 -10.23
C ASN A 125 -7.60 -8.97 -10.60
N ASN A 126 -6.44 -8.58 -10.05
CA ASN A 126 -5.14 -9.21 -10.23
C ASN A 126 -4.58 -9.81 -8.94
N GLY A 127 -5.45 -10.29 -8.07
CA GLY A 127 -5.08 -10.80 -6.76
C GLY A 127 -5.29 -9.77 -5.67
N GLU A 128 -4.70 -10.04 -4.53
CA GLU A 128 -4.95 -9.33 -3.29
C GLU A 128 -3.63 -9.02 -2.59
N ILE A 129 -3.61 -7.97 -1.78
CA ILE A 129 -2.46 -7.61 -0.96
C ILE A 129 -2.92 -7.30 0.45
N ARG A 130 -2.17 -7.82 1.42
CA ARG A 130 -2.41 -7.55 2.83
C ARG A 130 -1.56 -6.37 3.27
N VAL A 131 -2.23 -5.36 3.80
CA VAL A 131 -1.61 -4.10 4.24
C VAL A 131 -2.05 -3.79 5.66
N GLY A 132 -1.09 -3.48 6.51
CA GLY A 132 -1.32 -2.92 7.84
C GLY A 132 -1.24 -1.41 7.80
N ILE A 133 -2.22 -0.72 8.37
CA ILE A 133 -2.15 0.75 8.55
C ILE A 133 -2.33 1.07 10.02
N ARG A 134 -1.50 1.97 10.52
CA ARG A 134 -1.60 2.49 11.88
C ARG A 134 -1.32 3.97 11.90
N PHE A 135 -2.07 4.73 12.69
CA PHE A 135 -1.77 6.13 12.96
C PHE A 135 -1.35 6.32 14.42
N MET A 136 -0.22 6.99 14.63
CA MET A 136 0.31 7.34 15.94
C MET A 136 0.28 8.86 16.09
N SER A 137 -0.69 9.38 16.86
CA SER A 137 -0.69 10.79 17.23
C SER A 137 0.52 11.11 18.12
N ASN A 138 1.15 12.25 17.88
CA ASN A 138 2.14 12.84 18.80
C ASN A 138 1.48 13.50 20.00
#